data_AF-A0A9D8RY79-F1
#
_entry.id   AF-A0A9D8RY79-F1
#
_cell.length_a   1.000
_cell.length_b   1.000
_cell.length_c   1.000
_cell.angle_alpha   90.00
_cell.angle_beta   90.00
_cell.angle_gamma   90.00
#
_symmetry.space_group_name_H-M   'P 1'
#
loop_
_entity.id
_entity.type
_entity.pdbx_description
1 polymer ?
#
loop_
_entity_poly.entity_id
_entity_poly.type
_entity_poly.pdbx_seq_one_letter_code
_entity_poly.pdbx_strand_id
1 'polypeptide(L)'
;MANSDIVIIGAISGLLVGFFLGRLTPKNMGIYVFLRKIYTNLDNFILLISVIVVISSIYCATIGKMEVFASVTINIFGSIVFSWLLTKKSSKIEFKEQEEELALRSYRHINYIESAANTAYKKIEQYLHEDVQLDENAKLMLNSAMDQIKYIQGGINTCKMDWHDMLSDEEKEHYKSSSDDDGSLDETYGTVDVVFPDTGVNQEDA
;
A
#
# COMPACT_ATOMS: atom_id res chain seq x y z
N MET A 1 -35.04 44.71 17.70
CA MET A 1 -35.35 43.26 17.77
C MET A 1 -34.17 42.39 17.32
N ALA A 2 -33.33 42.79 16.35
CA ALA A 2 -32.22 41.95 15.88
C ALA A 2 -31.10 41.63 16.90
N ASN A 3 -30.83 42.49 17.89
CA ASN A 3 -29.71 42.29 18.83
C ASN A 3 -29.97 41.22 19.89
N SER A 4 -31.23 40.99 20.31
CA SER A 4 -31.56 39.97 21.31
C SER A 4 -31.36 38.57 20.76
N ASP A 5 -31.76 38.35 19.51
CA ASP A 5 -31.75 37.03 18.88
C ASP A 5 -30.31 36.58 18.59
N ILE A 6 -29.43 37.52 18.24
CA ILE A 6 -27.99 37.29 18.06
C ILE A 6 -27.33 36.86 19.39
N VAL A 7 -27.68 37.52 20.49
CA VAL A 7 -27.13 37.19 21.82
C VAL A 7 -27.62 35.81 22.28
N ILE A 8 -28.88 35.49 22.02
CA ILE A 8 -29.47 34.18 22.38
C ILE A 8 -28.82 33.06 21.57
N ILE A 9 -28.66 33.23 20.26
CA ILE A 9 -28.02 32.22 19.40
C ILE A 9 -26.54 32.04 19.78
N GLY A 10 -25.80 33.13 20.01
CA GLY A 10 -24.41 33.07 20.47
C GLY A 10 -24.26 32.40 21.83
N ALA A 11 -25.20 32.63 22.75
CA ALA A 11 -25.21 31.98 24.06
C ALA A 11 -25.47 30.48 23.94
N ILE A 12 -26.44 30.05 23.14
CA ILE A 12 -26.78 28.64 22.93
C ILE A 12 -25.63 27.90 22.23
N SER A 13 -25.02 28.50 21.20
CA SER A 13 -23.86 27.90 20.51
C SER A 13 -22.64 27.81 21.42
N GLY A 14 -22.38 28.84 22.25
CA GLY A 14 -21.29 28.84 23.22
C GLY A 14 -21.49 27.78 24.31
N LEU A 15 -22.73 27.56 24.75
CA LEU A 15 -23.08 26.52 25.71
C LEU A 15 -22.89 25.11 25.13
N LEU A 16 -23.29 24.89 23.88
CA LEU A 16 -23.10 23.62 23.19
C LEU A 16 -21.61 23.32 22.95
N VAL A 17 -20.85 24.29 22.44
CA VAL A 17 -19.40 24.15 22.23
C VAL A 17 -18.68 23.94 23.57
N GLY A 18 -19.02 24.70 24.60
CA GLY A 18 -18.45 24.55 25.94
C GLY A 18 -18.78 23.21 26.58
N PHE A 19 -19.99 22.69 26.38
CA PHE A 19 -20.41 21.38 26.85
C PHE A 19 -19.64 20.25 26.15
N PHE A 20 -19.46 20.34 24.83
CA PHE A 20 -18.67 19.36 24.08
C PHE A 20 -17.18 19.41 24.44
N LEU A 21 -16.59 20.61 24.57
CA LEU A 21 -15.20 20.78 25.00
C LEU A 21 -14.98 20.30 26.44
N GLY A 22 -15.93 20.54 27.34
CA GLY A 22 -15.89 20.06 28.74
C GLY A 22 -16.04 18.54 28.89
N ARG A 23 -16.68 17.88 27.91
CA ARG A 23 -16.80 16.41 27.88
C ARG A 23 -15.57 15.74 27.28
N LEU A 24 -14.87 16.42 26.36
CA LEU A 24 -13.65 15.92 25.70
C LEU A 24 -12.37 16.23 26.48
N THR A 25 -12.39 17.18 27.42
CA THR A 25 -11.24 17.49 28.27
C THR A 25 -11.13 16.47 29.41
N PRO A 26 -10.04 15.69 29.49
CA PRO A 26 -9.81 14.87 30.68
C PRO A 26 -9.61 15.81 31.89
N LYS A 27 -10.35 15.54 32.97
CA LYS A 27 -10.53 16.43 34.14
C LYS A 27 -9.27 16.94 34.84
N ASN A 28 -8.06 16.52 34.45
CA ASN A 28 -6.79 16.87 35.09
C ASN A 28 -5.63 17.15 34.10
N MET A 29 -5.89 17.66 32.88
CA MET A 29 -4.81 18.13 32.00
C MET A 29 -4.78 19.66 31.89
N GLY A 30 -3.60 20.25 32.09
CA GLY A 30 -3.38 21.66 31.82
C GLY A 30 -3.61 21.98 30.34
N ILE A 31 -4.17 23.18 30.07
CA ILE A 31 -4.55 23.65 28.73
C ILE A 31 -3.40 23.48 27.70
N TYR A 32 -2.16 23.66 28.12
CA TYR A 32 -0.98 23.49 27.27
C TYR A 32 -0.74 22.03 26.83
N VAL A 33 -0.92 21.07 27.75
CA VAL A 33 -0.78 19.63 27.45
C VAL A 33 -1.93 19.15 26.56
N PHE A 34 -3.13 19.69 26.79
CA PHE A 34 -4.29 19.43 25.95
C PHE A 34 -4.10 19.97 24.52
N LEU A 35 -3.65 21.21 24.36
CA LEU A 35 -3.32 21.81 23.06
C LEU A 35 -2.23 21.02 22.32
N ARG A 36 -1.18 20.60 23.03
CA ARG A 36 -0.13 19.75 22.44
C ARG A 36 -0.69 18.41 21.97
N LYS A 37 -1.51 17.74 22.79
CA LYS A 37 -2.14 16.45 22.46
C LYS A 37 -3.14 16.56 21.31
N ILE A 38 -3.86 17.67 21.22
CA ILE A 38 -4.73 18.01 20.08
C ILE A 38 -3.91 18.23 18.82
N TYR A 39 -2.82 19.00 18.88
CA TYR A 39 -1.96 19.25 17.71
C TYR A 39 -1.29 17.96 17.19
N THR A 40 -1.01 17.00 18.07
CA THR A 40 -0.35 15.74 17.70
C THR A 40 -1.34 14.73 17.08
N ASN A 41 -2.65 14.89 17.28
CA ASN A 41 -3.68 14.00 16.76
C ASN A 41 -4.53 14.74 15.73
N LEU A 42 -4.39 14.35 14.47
CA LEU A 42 -4.97 15.06 13.33
C LEU A 42 -6.50 15.14 13.39
N ASP A 43 -7.18 14.11 13.92
CA ASP A 43 -8.64 14.10 14.08
C ASP A 43 -9.10 15.13 15.12
N ASN A 44 -8.37 15.25 16.24
CA ASN A 44 -8.66 16.25 17.26
C ASN A 44 -8.33 17.67 16.78
N PHE A 45 -7.32 17.84 15.92
CA PHE A 45 -6.98 19.11 15.30
C PHE A 45 -8.06 19.60 14.34
N ILE A 46 -8.63 18.69 13.52
CA ILE A 46 -9.78 18.97 12.66
C ILE A 46 -10.99 19.40 13.50
N LEU A 47 -11.24 18.73 14.62
CA LEU A 47 -12.33 19.06 15.54
C LEU A 47 -12.14 20.48 16.12
N LEU A 48 -10.93 20.84 16.56
CA LEU A 48 -10.63 22.19 17.06
C LEU A 48 -10.83 23.27 15.99
N ILE A 49 -10.36 23.03 14.76
CA ILE A 49 -10.56 23.96 13.64
C ILE A 49 -12.04 24.13 13.31
N SER A 50 -12.83 23.04 13.35
CA SER A 50 -14.27 23.11 13.09
C SER A 50 -15.00 24.01 14.11
N VAL A 51 -14.60 23.96 15.39
CA VAL A 51 -15.14 24.84 16.44
C VAL A 51 -14.79 26.30 16.19
N ILE A 52 -13.53 26.58 15.80
CA ILE A 52 -13.08 27.94 15.47
C ILE A 52 -13.88 28.48 14.27
N VAL A 53 -14.07 27.67 13.23
CA VAL A 53 -14.85 28.04 12.04
C VAL A 53 -16.30 28.36 12.39
N VAL A 54 -16.93 27.58 13.27
CA VAL A 54 -18.31 27.87 13.74
C VAL A 54 -18.38 29.20 14.50
N ILE A 55 -17.44 29.47 15.41
CA ILE A 55 -17.38 30.74 16.16
C ILE A 55 -17.16 31.92 15.21
N SER A 56 -16.23 31.78 14.25
CA SER A 56 -15.95 32.80 13.24
C SER A 56 -17.13 33.00 12.28
N SER A 57 -17.89 31.97 11.96
CA SER A 57 -19.10 32.07 11.14
C SER A 57 -20.18 32.91 11.81
N ILE A 58 -20.41 32.68 13.11
CA ILE A 58 -21.36 33.47 13.90
C ILE A 58 -20.91 34.94 13.95
N TYR A 59 -19.62 35.21 14.18
CA TYR A 59 -19.09 36.57 14.21
C TYR A 59 -19.11 37.28 12.84
N CYS A 60 -18.83 36.58 11.75
CA CYS A 60 -18.90 37.18 10.40
C CYS A 60 -20.36 37.39 9.94
N ALA A 61 -21.30 36.56 10.41
CA ALA A 61 -22.73 36.74 10.19
C ALA A 61 -23.26 38.02 10.86
N THR A 62 -22.77 38.37 12.06
CA THR A 62 -23.19 39.62 12.73
C THR A 62 -22.69 40.88 12.04
N ILE A 63 -21.57 40.81 11.29
CA ILE A 63 -20.99 41.94 10.55
C ILE A 63 -21.49 41.98 9.09
N GLY A 64 -22.26 40.98 8.64
CA GLY A 64 -22.80 40.91 7.29
C GLY A 64 -21.74 40.60 6.21
N LYS A 65 -20.58 40.04 6.59
CA LYS A 65 -19.45 39.74 5.68
C LYS A 65 -19.31 38.24 5.40
N MET A 66 -20.41 37.61 5.01
CA MET A 66 -20.45 36.16 4.79
C MET A 66 -19.66 35.68 3.58
N GLU A 67 -19.58 36.48 2.50
CA GLU A 67 -18.83 36.13 1.29
C GLU A 67 -17.32 36.02 1.54
N VAL A 68 -16.76 36.97 2.29
CA VAL A 68 -15.34 36.98 2.66
C VAL A 68 -15.02 35.80 3.58
N PHE A 69 -15.92 35.48 4.51
CA PHE A 69 -15.77 34.33 5.40
C PHE A 69 -15.82 32.99 4.64
N ALA A 70 -16.75 32.84 3.69
CA ALA A 70 -16.86 31.64 2.86
C ALA A 70 -15.57 31.41 2.04
N SER A 71 -15.03 32.45 1.40
CA SER A 71 -13.78 32.35 0.64
C SER A 71 -12.59 31.93 1.52
N VAL A 72 -12.43 32.55 2.70
CA VAL A 72 -11.34 32.21 3.64
C VAL A 72 -11.50 30.78 4.16
N THR A 73 -12.72 30.37 4.48
CA THR A 73 -13.01 29.03 5.01
C THR A 73 -12.69 27.95 3.98
N ILE A 74 -13.10 28.14 2.72
CA ILE A 74 -12.80 27.19 1.64
C ILE A 74 -11.29 27.05 1.43
N ASN A 75 -10.54 28.16 1.44
CA ASN A 75 -9.09 28.11 1.29
C ASN A 75 -8.41 27.35 2.44
N ILE A 76 -8.82 27.61 3.69
CA ILE A 76 -8.27 26.94 4.86
C ILE A 76 -8.60 25.45 4.84
N PHE A 77 -9.87 25.08 4.61
CA PHE A 77 -10.27 23.68 4.50
C PHE A 77 -9.59 22.97 3.32
N GLY A 78 -9.48 23.63 2.18
CA GLY A 78 -8.75 23.12 1.01
C GLY A 78 -7.30 22.79 1.36
N SER A 79 -6.58 23.71 2.01
CA SER A 79 -5.20 23.46 2.45
C SER A 79 -5.09 22.33 3.48
N ILE A 80 -6.03 22.23 4.43
CA ILE A 80 -6.03 21.15 5.44
C ILE A 80 -6.30 19.79 4.78
N VAL A 81 -7.30 19.71 3.90
CA VAL A 81 -7.64 18.48 3.17
C VAL A 81 -6.48 18.06 2.26
N PHE A 82 -5.86 18.99 1.54
CA PHE A 82 -4.66 18.69 0.74
C PHE A 82 -3.50 18.22 1.61
N SER A 83 -3.22 18.90 2.73
CA SER A 83 -2.15 18.49 3.64
C SER A 83 -2.45 17.13 4.29
N TRP A 84 -3.70 16.83 4.58
CA TRP A 84 -4.14 15.52 5.08
C TRP A 84 -3.99 14.42 4.04
N LEU A 85 -4.43 14.65 2.79
CA LEU A 85 -4.24 13.73 1.67
C LEU A 85 -2.74 13.42 1.46
N LEU A 86 -1.88 14.43 1.55
CA LEU A 86 -0.42 14.25 1.46
C LEU A 86 0.20 13.53 2.66
N THR A 87 -0.43 13.64 3.85
CA THR A 87 0.09 13.05 5.10
C THR A 87 -0.51 11.69 5.42
N LYS A 88 -1.56 11.26 4.71
CA LYS A 88 -2.25 9.98 4.96
C LYS A 88 -1.25 8.83 4.78
N LYS A 89 -0.72 8.34 5.91
CA LYS A 89 0.20 7.18 6.01
C LYS A 89 -0.29 5.94 5.26
N SER A 90 -1.61 5.83 5.03
CA SER A 90 -2.25 4.86 4.15
C SER A 90 -1.49 4.71 2.83
N SER A 91 -1.14 5.81 2.16
CA SER A 91 -0.50 5.72 0.84
C SER A 91 0.89 5.10 0.87
N LYS A 92 1.60 5.13 2.00
CA LYS A 92 2.94 4.51 2.11
C LYS A 92 2.88 3.05 2.53
N ILE A 93 1.92 2.68 3.38
CA ILE A 93 1.74 1.29 3.82
C ILE A 93 1.11 0.49 2.69
N GLU A 94 0.02 1.01 2.12
CA GLU A 94 -0.68 0.44 0.98
C GLU A 94 0.23 0.33 -0.26
N PHE A 95 1.09 1.33 -0.50
CA PHE A 95 2.09 1.23 -1.57
C PHE A 95 3.12 0.14 -1.31
N LYS A 96 3.57 -0.03 -0.06
CA LYS A 96 4.50 -1.12 0.29
C LYS A 96 3.84 -2.49 0.18
N GLU A 97 2.58 -2.63 0.61
CA GLU A 97 1.80 -3.86 0.46
C GLU A 97 1.61 -4.20 -1.03
N GLN A 98 1.31 -3.19 -1.88
CA GLN A 98 1.21 -3.39 -3.32
C GLN A 98 2.57 -3.72 -3.96
N GLU A 99 3.66 -3.10 -3.51
CA GLU A 99 5.01 -3.37 -3.98
C GLU A 99 5.43 -4.81 -3.63
N GLU A 100 5.10 -5.27 -2.41
CA GLU A 100 5.33 -6.64 -1.96
C GLU A 100 4.47 -7.66 -2.74
N GLU A 101 3.17 -7.38 -2.95
CA GLU A 101 2.30 -8.27 -3.73
C GLU A 101 2.81 -8.41 -5.17
N LEU A 102 3.26 -7.30 -5.77
CA LEU A 102 3.84 -7.29 -7.10
C LEU A 102 5.16 -8.09 -7.14
N ALA A 103 6.02 -7.92 -6.14
CA ALA A 103 7.25 -8.68 -6.02
C ALA A 103 6.98 -10.18 -5.88
N LEU A 104 6.03 -10.57 -5.02
CA LEU A 104 5.63 -11.96 -4.81
C LEU A 104 5.07 -12.60 -6.09
N ARG A 105 4.19 -11.88 -6.80
CA ARG A 105 3.66 -12.37 -8.09
C ARG A 105 4.79 -12.54 -9.11
N SER A 106 5.67 -11.55 -9.23
CA SER A 106 6.79 -11.58 -10.17
C SER A 106 7.75 -12.72 -9.86
N TYR A 107 8.11 -12.91 -8.59
CA TYR A 107 8.97 -14.00 -8.12
C TYR A 107 8.39 -15.38 -8.48
N ARG A 108 7.09 -15.61 -8.24
CA ARG A 108 6.42 -16.86 -8.63
C ARG A 108 6.44 -17.10 -10.14
N HIS A 109 6.18 -16.07 -10.93
CA HIS A 109 6.25 -16.19 -12.40
C HIS A 109 7.67 -16.49 -12.87
N ILE A 110 8.70 -15.91 -12.25
CA ILE A 110 10.09 -16.19 -12.58
C ILE A 110 10.46 -17.64 -12.24
N ASN A 111 10.02 -18.18 -11.11
CA ASN A 111 10.20 -19.60 -10.77
C ASN A 111 9.57 -20.55 -11.81
N TYR A 112 8.41 -20.18 -12.37
CA TYR A 112 7.80 -20.94 -13.45
C TYR A 112 8.67 -20.92 -14.72
N ILE A 113 9.19 -19.74 -15.10
CA ILE A 113 10.06 -19.59 -16.27
C ILE A 113 11.37 -20.37 -16.07
N GLU A 114 11.96 -20.31 -14.87
CA GLU A 114 13.15 -21.09 -14.49
C GLU A 114 12.90 -22.59 -14.65
N SER A 115 11.77 -23.09 -14.13
CA SER A 115 11.37 -24.50 -14.24
C SER A 115 11.18 -24.94 -15.69
N ALA A 116 10.59 -24.09 -16.53
CA ALA A 116 10.43 -24.34 -17.95
C ALA A 116 11.78 -24.37 -18.69
N ALA A 117 12.68 -23.43 -18.37
CA ALA A 117 14.04 -23.39 -18.92
C ALA A 117 14.85 -24.63 -18.54
N ASN A 118 14.78 -25.05 -17.26
CA ASN A 118 15.40 -26.28 -16.77
C ASN A 118 14.85 -27.52 -17.49
N THR A 119 13.53 -27.58 -17.70
CA THR A 119 12.89 -28.68 -18.43
C THR A 119 13.33 -28.72 -19.89
N ALA A 120 13.42 -27.57 -20.56
CA ALA A 120 13.90 -27.48 -21.94
C ALA A 120 15.37 -27.91 -22.05
N TYR A 121 16.22 -27.45 -21.13
CA TYR A 121 17.63 -27.85 -21.05
C TYR A 121 17.76 -29.37 -20.91
N LYS A 122 17.09 -29.96 -19.92
CA LYS A 122 17.15 -31.42 -19.67
C LYS A 122 16.62 -32.23 -20.84
N LYS A 123 15.56 -31.77 -21.52
CA LYS A 123 15.06 -32.46 -22.72
C LYS A 123 16.07 -32.46 -23.85
N ILE A 124 16.75 -31.33 -24.09
CA ILE A 124 17.79 -31.26 -25.13
C ILE A 124 18.98 -32.16 -24.75
N GLU A 125 19.38 -32.15 -23.48
CA GLU A 125 20.43 -33.02 -22.94
C GLU A 125 20.09 -34.50 -23.12
N GLN A 126 18.83 -34.91 -22.84
CA GLN A 126 18.35 -36.26 -23.11
C GLN A 126 18.46 -36.64 -24.59
N TYR A 127 18.01 -35.77 -25.51
CA TYR A 127 18.11 -36.03 -26.95
C TYR A 127 19.56 -36.16 -27.44
N LEU A 128 20.52 -35.48 -26.80
CA LEU A 128 21.94 -35.58 -27.13
C LEU A 128 22.62 -36.84 -26.57
N HIS A 129 22.12 -37.36 -25.44
CA HIS A 129 22.68 -38.55 -24.77
C HIS A 129 22.02 -39.87 -25.21
N GLU A 130 20.76 -39.85 -25.62
CA GLU A 130 20.12 -41.02 -26.21
C GLU A 130 20.82 -41.40 -27.53
N ASP A 131 20.91 -42.70 -27.82
CA ASP A 131 21.57 -43.28 -29.01
C ASP A 131 20.75 -43.05 -30.31
N VAL A 132 20.09 -41.90 -30.38
CA VAL A 132 19.37 -41.39 -31.54
C VAL A 132 20.43 -40.99 -32.55
N GLN A 133 20.34 -41.54 -33.77
CA GLN A 133 21.16 -41.11 -34.91
C GLN A 133 20.76 -39.68 -35.33
N LEU A 134 21.25 -38.69 -34.58
CA LEU A 134 21.17 -37.29 -34.92
C LEU A 134 22.29 -36.95 -35.90
N ASP A 135 21.94 -36.20 -36.95
CA ASP A 135 22.88 -35.56 -37.85
C ASP A 135 23.85 -34.63 -37.09
N GLU A 136 25.10 -34.51 -37.55
CA GLU A 136 26.12 -33.68 -36.89
C GLU A 136 25.66 -32.21 -36.77
N ASN A 137 24.97 -31.70 -37.79
CA ASN A 137 24.44 -30.35 -37.76
C ASN A 137 23.33 -30.19 -36.71
N ALA A 138 22.45 -31.18 -36.56
CA ALA A 138 21.42 -31.19 -35.53
C ALA A 138 22.03 -31.22 -34.11
N LYS A 139 23.08 -32.03 -33.90
CA LYS A 139 23.81 -32.05 -32.62
C LYS A 139 24.44 -30.69 -32.31
N LEU A 140 25.04 -30.03 -33.30
CA LEU A 140 25.64 -28.70 -33.11
C LEU A 140 24.59 -27.64 -32.76
N MET A 141 23.44 -27.65 -33.43
CA MET A 141 22.33 -26.74 -33.12
C MET A 141 21.75 -26.97 -31.71
N LEU A 142 21.59 -28.23 -31.29
CA LEU A 142 21.10 -28.57 -29.95
C LEU A 142 22.08 -28.15 -28.85
N ASN A 143 23.38 -28.36 -29.03
CA ASN A 143 24.39 -27.87 -28.10
C ASN A 143 24.38 -26.34 -28.00
N SER A 144 24.28 -25.64 -29.14
CA SER A 144 24.17 -24.17 -29.14
C SER A 144 22.91 -23.69 -28.42
N ALA A 145 21.78 -24.38 -28.58
CA ALA A 145 20.54 -24.07 -27.85
C ALA A 145 20.69 -24.30 -26.33
N MET A 146 21.40 -25.35 -25.90
CA MET A 146 21.70 -25.56 -24.47
C MET A 146 22.54 -24.43 -23.87
N ASP A 147 23.56 -23.96 -24.59
CA ASP A 147 24.39 -22.84 -24.12
C ASP A 147 23.58 -21.54 -24.00
N GLN A 148 22.67 -21.29 -24.94
CA GLN A 148 21.75 -20.15 -24.87
C GLN A 148 20.78 -20.27 -23.69
N ILE A 149 20.23 -21.45 -23.43
CA ILE A 149 19.36 -21.68 -22.27
C ILE A 149 20.14 -21.45 -20.97
N LYS A 150 21.39 -21.91 -20.86
CA LYS A 150 22.27 -21.64 -19.71
C LYS A 150 22.53 -20.15 -19.49
N TYR A 151 22.78 -19.41 -20.57
CA TYR A 151 22.94 -17.96 -20.50
C TYR A 151 21.66 -17.28 -19.97
N ILE A 152 20.49 -17.69 -20.48
CA ILE A 152 19.19 -17.18 -20.02
C ILE A 152 18.92 -17.54 -18.55
N GLN A 153 19.23 -18.76 -18.12
CA GLN A 153 19.12 -19.18 -16.71
C GLN A 153 19.94 -18.28 -15.77
N GLY A 154 21.14 -17.86 -16.18
CA GLY A 154 21.93 -16.89 -15.43
C GLY A 154 21.20 -15.56 -15.25
N GLY A 155 20.55 -15.05 -16.31
CA GLY A 155 19.73 -13.83 -16.24
C GLY A 155 18.46 -13.99 -15.39
N ILE A 156 17.81 -15.15 -15.46
CA ILE A 156 16.65 -15.51 -14.64
C ILE A 156 17.03 -15.49 -13.16
N ASN A 157 18.17 -16.06 -12.78
CA ASN A 157 18.62 -16.11 -11.39
C ASN A 157 18.90 -14.72 -10.82
N THR A 158 19.55 -13.84 -11.58
CA THR A 158 19.75 -12.45 -11.15
C THR A 158 18.42 -11.74 -10.95
N CYS A 159 17.49 -11.87 -11.91
CA CYS A 159 16.17 -11.25 -11.80
C CYS A 159 15.38 -11.80 -10.61
N LYS A 160 15.45 -13.11 -10.37
CA LYS A 160 14.83 -13.79 -9.22
C LYS A 160 15.35 -13.24 -7.89
N MET A 161 16.67 -12.99 -7.78
CA MET A 161 17.28 -12.39 -6.58
C MET A 161 16.81 -10.94 -6.37
N ASP A 162 16.74 -10.14 -7.42
CA ASP A 162 16.26 -8.74 -7.33
C ASP A 162 14.83 -8.67 -6.77
N TRP A 163 13.94 -9.55 -7.24
CA TRP A 163 12.57 -9.63 -6.72
C TRP A 163 12.49 -10.25 -5.33
N HIS A 164 13.33 -11.23 -5.02
CA HIS A 164 13.41 -11.84 -3.69
C HIS A 164 13.79 -10.80 -2.62
N ASP A 165 14.70 -9.87 -2.93
CA ASP A 165 15.11 -8.82 -1.99
C ASP A 165 13.95 -7.88 -1.60
N MET A 166 12.96 -7.73 -2.47
CA MET A 166 11.76 -6.90 -2.25
C MET A 166 10.67 -7.61 -1.42
N LEU A 167 10.79 -8.92 -1.17
CA LEU A 167 9.84 -9.68 -0.34
C LEU A 167 10.01 -9.38 1.16
N SER A 168 8.94 -9.57 1.94
CA SER A 168 9.02 -9.57 3.40
C SER A 168 9.87 -10.73 3.93
N ASP A 169 10.36 -10.59 5.16
CA ASP A 169 11.19 -11.61 5.80
C ASP A 169 10.44 -12.94 5.97
N GLU A 170 9.12 -12.91 6.17
CA GLU A 170 8.25 -14.09 6.25
C GLU A 170 8.21 -14.86 4.92
N GLU A 171 8.00 -14.17 3.80
CA GLU A 171 8.02 -14.77 2.45
C GLU A 171 9.42 -15.28 2.08
N LYS A 172 10.48 -14.54 2.46
CA LYS A 172 11.87 -14.98 2.26
C LYS A 172 12.16 -16.29 2.99
N GLU A 173 11.67 -16.46 4.22
CA GLU A 173 11.81 -17.71 4.96
C GLU A 173 11.04 -18.87 4.33
N HIS A 174 9.83 -18.61 3.83
CA HIS A 174 9.03 -19.60 3.11
C HIS A 174 9.79 -20.16 1.89
N TYR A 175 10.42 -19.27 1.10
CA TYR A 175 11.18 -19.67 -0.09
C TYR A 175 12.65 -20.02 0.15
N LYS A 176 13.16 -19.86 1.39
CA LYS A 176 14.51 -20.26 1.78
C LYS A 176 14.73 -21.78 1.60
N SER A 177 13.69 -22.56 1.90
CA SER A 177 13.70 -24.02 1.71
C SER A 177 13.80 -24.45 0.25
N SER A 178 13.19 -23.68 -0.67
CA SER A 178 13.23 -23.93 -2.12
C SER A 178 14.46 -23.35 -2.82
N SER A 179 15.27 -22.55 -2.13
CA SER A 179 16.50 -21.94 -2.66
C SER A 179 17.75 -22.74 -2.28
N ASP A 180 17.69 -23.50 -1.18
CA ASP A 180 18.78 -24.33 -0.67
C ASP A 180 18.76 -25.78 -1.19
N ASP A 181 17.70 -26.21 -1.89
CA ASP A 181 17.60 -27.55 -2.46
C ASP A 181 18.12 -27.62 -3.90
N ASP A 182 19.41 -27.38 -4.07
CA ASP A 182 20.20 -27.74 -5.26
C ASP A 182 20.49 -29.27 -5.30
N GLY A 183 19.71 -30.09 -4.57
CA GLY A 183 20.07 -31.46 -4.23
C GLY A 183 18.98 -32.53 -4.37
N SER A 184 17.69 -32.21 -4.24
CA SER A 184 16.62 -33.23 -4.31
C SER A 184 15.59 -32.92 -5.41
N LEU A 185 15.98 -33.24 -6.64
CA LEU A 185 15.06 -33.49 -7.74
C LEU A 185 14.33 -34.82 -7.53
N ASP A 186 13.59 -34.96 -6.42
CA ASP A 186 12.74 -36.13 -6.19
C ASP A 186 11.27 -35.73 -6.15
N GLU A 187 10.60 -36.13 -7.23
CA GLU A 187 9.18 -36.50 -7.27
C GLU A 187 8.14 -35.61 -6.58
N THR A 188 7.81 -34.45 -7.16
CA THR A 188 6.38 -34.03 -7.21
C THR A 188 6.09 -33.14 -8.41
N TYR A 189 5.88 -33.76 -9.57
CA TYR A 189 5.22 -33.10 -10.70
C TYR A 189 3.73 -32.89 -10.35
N GLY A 190 3.35 -31.62 -10.16
CA GLY A 190 1.95 -31.20 -10.22
C GLY A 190 1.22 -31.12 -8.89
N THR A 191 1.22 -29.92 -8.31
CA THR A 191 0.09 -29.13 -7.77
C THR A 191 0.68 -28.24 -6.69
N VAL A 192 0.89 -26.96 -6.98
CA VAL A 192 1.22 -25.97 -5.94
C VAL A 192 0.18 -24.86 -6.02
N ASP A 193 -0.38 -24.55 -4.85
CA ASP A 193 -1.68 -23.96 -4.59
C ASP A 193 -2.13 -22.86 -5.55
N VAL A 194 -3.30 -23.07 -6.14
CA VAL A 194 -4.13 -21.97 -6.63
C VAL A 194 -4.64 -21.24 -5.38
N VAL A 195 -3.85 -20.28 -4.90
CA VAL A 195 -4.36 -19.28 -3.97
C VAL A 195 -5.37 -18.45 -4.76
N PHE A 196 -6.65 -18.73 -4.53
CA PHE A 196 -7.72 -17.88 -5.02
C PHE A 196 -7.46 -16.47 -4.50
N PRO A 197 -7.41 -15.45 -5.37
CA PRO A 197 -7.35 -14.08 -4.91
C PRO A 197 -8.57 -13.87 -4.02
N ASP A 198 -8.34 -13.43 -2.79
CA ASP A 198 -9.41 -13.00 -1.89
C ASP A 198 -10.00 -11.74 -2.52
N THR A 199 -10.89 -11.94 -3.49
CA THR A 199 -11.72 -10.90 -4.10
C THR A 199 -12.84 -10.62 -3.12
N GLY A 200 -12.44 -10.14 -1.95
CA GLY A 200 -13.27 -9.50 -0.96
C GLY A 200 -13.73 -8.15 -1.49
N VAL A 201 -14.67 -8.21 -2.44
CA VAL A 201 -15.74 -7.23 -2.66
C VAL A 201 -15.26 -5.78 -2.83
N ASN A 202 -14.97 -5.41 -4.09
CA ASN A 202 -15.33 -4.08 -4.57
C ASN A 202 -16.87 -3.97 -4.52
N GLN A 203 -17.40 -3.29 -3.50
CA GLN A 203 -18.71 -2.65 -3.57
C GLN A 203 -18.47 -1.14 -3.53
N GLU A 204 -18.13 -0.58 -4.68
CA GLU A 204 -18.76 0.69 -5.04
C GLU A 204 -20.20 0.39 -5.51
N ASP A 205 -21.09 1.35 -5.27
CA ASP A 205 -22.50 1.44 -5.72
C ASP A 205 -23.61 0.90 -4.79
N ALA A 206 -24.00 1.75 -3.83
CA ALA A 206 -25.41 2.14 -3.57
C ALA A 206 -25.51 3.40 -2.69
#